data_AF-A0A6N8DTD2-F1
#
_entry.id   AF-A0A6N8DTD2-F1
#
_cell.length_a   1.000
_cell.length_b   1.000
_cell.length_c   1.000
_cell.angle_alpha   90.00
_cell.angle_beta   90.00
_cell.angle_gamma   90.00
#
_symmetry.space_group_name_H-M   'P 1'
#
loop_
_entity.id
_entity.type
_entity.pdbx_description
1 polymer ?
#
loop_
_entity_poly.entity_id
_entity_poly.type
_entity_poly.pdbx_seq_one_letter_code
_entity_poly.pdbx_strand_id
1 'polypeptide(L)'
;MDAGMRERLQRAGLTPQDFDWFDAFGWDDARVPAPGPDDIADFRRREAALNAAAPVGFTEHGASLEGRLAAAIGARCADAQDRASGDED
;
A
#
# COMPACT_ATOMS: atom_id res chain seq x y z
N MET A 1 5.21 7.89 -13.03
CA MET A 1 5.45 8.44 -11.68
C MET A 1 6.44 9.60 -11.77
N ASP A 2 6.21 10.68 -11.03
CA ASP A 2 7.12 11.82 -10.91
C ASP A 2 8.40 11.50 -10.13
N ALA A 3 9.55 12.03 -10.55
CA ALA A 3 10.84 11.80 -9.88
C ALA A 3 10.84 12.22 -8.40
N GLY A 4 10.16 13.34 -8.08
CA GLY A 4 10.03 13.81 -6.70
C GLY A 4 9.16 12.90 -5.81
N MET A 5 8.19 12.20 -6.39
CA MET A 5 7.41 11.19 -5.66
C MET A 5 8.23 9.95 -5.36
N ARG A 6 9.01 9.48 -6.35
CA ARG A 6 9.91 8.35 -6.18
C ARG A 6 10.94 8.59 -5.07
N GLU A 7 11.52 9.80 -5.00
CA GLU A 7 12.46 10.15 -3.92
C GLU A 7 11.80 10.14 -2.54
N ARG A 8 10.60 10.73 -2.41
CA ARG A 8 9.83 10.73 -1.16
C ARG A 8 9.54 9.31 -0.67
N LEU A 9 9.07 8.44 -1.57
CA LEU A 9 8.75 7.05 -1.25
C LEU A 9 9.99 6.25 -0.84
N GLN A 10 11.14 6.46 -1.48
CA GLN A 10 12.41 5.85 -1.06
C GLN A 10 12.83 6.31 0.34
N ARG A 11 12.71 7.61 0.63
CA ARG A 11 12.97 8.15 1.98
C ARG A 11 11.99 7.60 3.02
N ALA A 12 10.77 7.29 2.63
CA ALA A 12 9.77 6.65 3.46
C ALA A 12 9.99 5.15 3.66
N GLY A 13 10.94 4.54 2.94
CA GLY A 13 11.34 3.14 3.13
C GLY A 13 10.86 2.16 2.06
N LEU A 14 10.35 2.62 0.92
CA LEU A 14 10.14 1.74 -0.24
C LEU A 14 11.50 1.35 -0.84
N THR A 15 11.67 0.04 -1.02
CA THR A 15 12.83 -0.57 -1.67
C THR A 15 12.63 -0.69 -3.18
N PRO A 16 13.67 -0.93 -3.98
CA PRO A 16 13.52 -1.18 -5.42
C PRO A 16 12.50 -2.30 -5.74
N GLN A 17 12.50 -3.38 -4.96
CA GLN A 17 11.56 -4.49 -5.12
C GLN A 17 10.10 -4.05 -4.90
N ASP A 18 9.86 -3.08 -4.01
CA ASP A 18 8.52 -2.53 -3.83
C ASP A 18 8.07 -1.74 -5.06
N PHE A 19 8.98 -0.97 -5.68
CA PHE A 19 8.67 -0.28 -6.92
C PHE A 19 8.31 -1.28 -8.03
N ASP A 20 9.10 -2.35 -8.21
CA ASP A 20 8.78 -3.41 -9.18
C ASP A 20 7.41 -4.06 -8.88
N TRP A 21 7.09 -4.26 -7.60
CA TRP A 21 5.80 -4.80 -7.18
C TRP A 21 4.64 -3.86 -7.54
N PHE A 22 4.75 -2.56 -7.29
CA PHE A 22 3.75 -1.57 -7.70
C PHE A 22 3.64 -1.44 -9.24
N ASP A 23 4.77 -1.50 -9.95
CA ASP A 23 4.81 -1.46 -11.41
C ASP A 23 4.10 -2.67 -12.05
N ALA A 24 4.14 -3.85 -11.41
CA ALA A 24 3.49 -5.06 -11.90
C ALA A 24 1.97 -4.93 -12.07
N PHE A 25 1.32 -4.04 -11.29
CA PHE A 25 -0.09 -3.70 -11.45
C PHE A 25 -0.32 -2.24 -11.88
N GLY A 26 0.74 -1.54 -12.27
CA GLY A 26 0.67 -0.21 -12.85
C GLY A 26 0.32 0.90 -11.87
N TRP A 27 0.65 0.73 -10.58
CA TRP A 27 0.32 1.69 -9.52
C TRP A 27 -1.19 1.96 -9.39
N ASP A 28 -2.03 0.97 -9.68
CA ASP A 28 -3.49 1.08 -9.62
C ASP A 28 -4.03 0.48 -8.30
N ASP A 29 -4.68 1.31 -7.49
CA ASP A 29 -5.25 0.92 -6.20
C ASP A 29 -6.33 -0.17 -6.31
N ALA A 30 -7.08 -0.20 -7.42
CA ALA A 30 -8.08 -1.24 -7.66
C ALA A 30 -7.45 -2.60 -7.95
N ARG A 31 -6.19 -2.63 -8.38
CA ARG A 31 -5.45 -3.84 -8.79
C ARG A 31 -4.49 -4.36 -7.72
N VAL A 32 -4.47 -3.75 -6.54
CA VAL A 32 -3.67 -4.23 -5.41
C VAL A 32 -4.05 -5.69 -5.11
N PRO A 33 -3.10 -6.64 -5.18
CA PRO A 33 -3.39 -8.06 -4.97
C PRO A 33 -3.75 -8.34 -3.51
N ALA A 34 -4.44 -9.45 -3.27
CA ALA A 34 -4.67 -9.91 -1.90
C ALA A 34 -3.36 -10.48 -1.32
N PRO A 35 -3.00 -10.15 -0.07
CA PRO A 35 -1.82 -10.73 0.58
C PRO A 35 -2.03 -12.21 0.88
N GLY A 36 -0.99 -13.02 0.70
CA GLY A 36 -0.90 -14.32 1.36
C GLY A 36 -0.63 -14.17 2.86
N PRO A 37 -0.71 -15.27 3.63
CA PRO A 37 -0.49 -15.25 5.08
C PRO A 37 0.90 -14.73 5.47
N ASP A 38 1.93 -15.03 4.68
CA ASP A 38 3.30 -14.59 4.91
C ASP A 38 3.59 -13.15 4.42
N ASP A 39 2.71 -12.59 3.58
CA ASP A 39 2.93 -11.28 2.92
C ASP A 39 2.41 -10.09 3.74
N ILE A 40 1.63 -10.33 4.79
CA ILE A 40 0.95 -9.28 5.56
C ILE A 40 1.94 -8.25 6.11
N ALA A 41 3.11 -8.71 6.60
CA ALA A 41 4.13 -7.83 7.15
C ALA A 41 4.67 -6.85 6.08
N ASP A 42 4.92 -7.36 4.87
CA ASP A 42 5.40 -6.54 3.75
C ASP A 42 4.33 -5.56 3.26
N PHE A 43 3.07 -5.98 3.22
CA PHE A 43 1.95 -5.09 2.91
C PHE A 43 1.84 -3.94 3.92
N ARG A 44 1.91 -4.24 5.22
CA ARG A 44 1.89 -3.22 6.28
C ARG A 44 3.07 -2.26 6.18
N ARG A 45 4.26 -2.75 5.83
CA ARG A 45 5.43 -1.90 5.58
C ARG A 45 5.20 -0.95 4.41
N ARG A 46 4.63 -1.44 3.30
CA ARG A 46 4.30 -0.62 2.12
C ARG A 46 3.24 0.44 2.45
N GLU A 47 2.17 0.05 3.13
CA GLU A 47 1.12 0.95 3.62
C GLU A 47 1.71 2.09 4.47
N ALA A 48 2.54 1.75 5.46
CA ALA A 48 3.14 2.73 6.36
C ALA A 48 4.01 3.75 5.60
N ALA A 49 4.80 3.28 4.65
CA ALA A 49 5.68 4.14 3.86
C ALA A 49 4.89 5.03 2.87
N LEU A 50 3.81 4.52 2.27
CA LEU A 50 2.90 5.33 1.46
C LEU A 50 2.24 6.43 2.30
N ASN A 51 1.75 6.08 3.50
CA ASN A 51 1.17 7.04 4.44
C ASN A 51 2.15 8.12 4.87
N ALA A 52 3.42 7.77 5.10
CA ALA A 52 4.47 8.72 5.46
C ALA A 52 4.87 9.65 4.30
N ALA A 53 4.73 9.20 3.05
CA ALA A 53 5.05 9.98 1.86
C ALA A 53 3.90 10.87 1.36
N ALA A 54 2.68 10.60 1.82
CA ALA A 54 1.47 11.30 1.43
C ALA A 54 1.41 12.74 1.99
N PRO A 55 0.69 13.67 1.34
CA PRO A 55 0.53 15.04 1.81
C PRO A 55 -0.22 15.10 3.16
N VAL A 56 0.08 16.15 3.94
CA VAL A 56 -0.31 16.30 5.36
C VAL A 56 -1.83 16.60 5.56
N GLY A 57 -2.60 16.82 4.49
CA GLY A 57 -4.05 17.07 4.57
C GLY A 57 -4.91 15.82 4.31
N PHE A 58 -5.90 15.50 5.15
CA PHE A 58 -6.76 14.31 5.01
C PHE A 58 -7.49 14.21 3.65
N THR A 59 -8.03 15.33 3.16
CA THR A 59 -8.71 15.38 1.85
C THR A 59 -7.73 15.19 0.69
N GLU A 60 -6.52 15.76 0.82
CA GLU A 60 -5.44 15.62 -0.17
C GLU A 60 -4.83 14.21 -0.13
N HIS A 61 -4.82 13.58 1.03
CA HIS A 61 -4.37 12.22 1.24
C HIS A 61 -5.25 11.24 0.45
N GLY A 62 -6.57 11.29 0.62
CA GLY A 62 -7.50 10.44 -0.14
C GLY A 62 -7.51 10.69 -1.65
N ALA A 63 -7.16 11.91 -2.07
CA ALA A 63 -7.04 12.28 -3.50
C ALA A 63 -5.65 11.96 -4.10
N SER A 64 -4.64 11.75 -3.26
CA SER A 64 -3.28 11.38 -3.69
C SER A 64 -3.21 9.92 -4.11
N LEU A 65 -2.28 9.61 -5.01
CA LEU A 65 -2.00 8.22 -5.39
C LEU A 65 -1.49 7.43 -4.18
N GLU A 66 -0.60 8.03 -3.39
CA GLU A 66 -0.04 7.46 -2.16
C GLU A 66 -1.13 7.02 -1.19
N GLY A 67 -2.06 7.91 -0.86
CA GLY A 67 -3.13 7.61 0.10
C GLY A 67 -4.16 6.61 -0.42
N ARG A 68 -4.50 6.63 -1.72
CA ARG A 68 -5.37 5.59 -2.31
C ARG A 68 -4.72 4.20 -2.24
N LEU A 69 -3.44 4.10 -2.60
CA LEU A 69 -2.70 2.84 -2.51
C LEU A 69 -2.58 2.36 -1.05
N ALA A 70 -2.29 3.27 -0.11
CA ALA A 70 -2.24 2.94 1.31
C ALA A 70 -3.59 2.38 1.80
N ALA A 71 -4.69 3.05 1.46
CA ALA A 71 -6.04 2.61 1.81
C ALA A 71 -6.39 1.24 1.20
N ALA A 72 -6.05 1.02 -0.08
CA ALA A 72 -6.29 -0.25 -0.75
C ALA A 72 -5.50 -1.39 -0.10
N ILE A 73 -4.21 -1.18 0.21
CA ILE A 73 -3.38 -2.16 0.92
C ILE A 73 -3.95 -2.45 2.31
N GLY A 74 -4.34 -1.41 3.06
CA GLY A 74 -4.95 -1.56 4.38
C GLY A 74 -6.25 -2.37 4.34
N ALA A 75 -7.10 -2.13 3.34
CA ALA A 75 -8.33 -2.88 3.13
C ALA A 75 -8.06 -4.35 2.79
N ARG A 76 -7.07 -4.65 1.94
CA ARG A 76 -6.66 -6.04 1.62
C ARG A 76 -6.14 -6.78 2.84
N CYS A 77 -5.35 -6.13 3.68
CA CYS A 77 -4.89 -6.70 4.94
C CYS A 77 -6.05 -7.01 5.88
N ALA A 78 -7.01 -6.10 6.04
CA ALA A 78 -8.18 -6.30 6.88
C ALA A 78 -9.05 -7.47 6.39
N ASP A 79 -9.31 -7.56 5.07
CA ASP A 79 -10.04 -8.65 4.44
C ASP A 79 -9.35 -10.02 4.65
N ALA A 80 -8.02 -10.07 4.57
CA ALA A 80 -7.26 -11.28 4.85
C ALA A 80 -7.34 -11.71 6.33
N GLN A 81 -7.29 -10.75 7.26
CA GLN A 81 -7.45 -11.01 8.70
C GLN A 81 -8.86 -11.49 9.04
N ASP A 82 -9.88 -10.89 8.42
CA ASP A 82 -11.28 -11.27 8.59
C ASP A 82 -11.53 -12.71 8.12
N ARG A 83 -11.04 -13.08 6.92
CA ARG A 83 -11.11 -14.48 6.44
C ARG A 83 -10.40 -15.47 7.35
N ALA A 84 -9.23 -15.12 7.89
CA ALA A 84 -8.49 -16.01 8.78
C ALA A 84 -9.17 -16.19 10.15
N SER A 85 -10.02 -15.23 10.55
CA SER A 85 -10.72 -15.23 11.84
C SER A 85 -12.17 -15.74 11.72
N GLY A 86 -12.71 -15.80 10.49
CA GLY A 86 -14.08 -16.21 10.18
C GLY A 86 -14.25 -17.68 9.77
N ASP A 87 -13.20 -18.49 9.81
CA ASP A 87 -13.28 -19.96 9.69
C ASP A 87 -13.69 -20.56 11.06
N GLU A 88 -14.82 -20.10 11.58
CA GLU A 88 -15.52 -20.62 12.76
C GLU A 88 -17.01 -20.74 12.43
N ASP A 89 -17.40 -21.67 11.56
CA ASP A 89 -18.74 -22.29 11.51
C ASP A 89 -18.70 -23.67 10.83
#